data_AF-A0A2E6P8C5-F1
#
_entry.id   AF-A0A2E6P8C5-F1
#
_cell.length_a   1.000
_cell.length_b   1.000
_cell.length_c   1.000
_cell.angle_alpha   90.00
_cell.angle_beta   90.00
_cell.angle_gamma   90.00
#
_symmetry.space_group_name_H-M   'P 1'
#
loop_
_entity.id
_entity.type
_entity.pdbx_description
1 polymer ?
#
loop_
_entity_poly.entity_id
_entity_poly.type
_entity_poly.pdbx_seq_one_letter_code
_entity_poly.pdbx_strand_id
1 'polypeptide(L)'
;MPDHSNEIGGARMSNGGLLEKAKEQQMVDEVVAEAVAEPSSAKQDGISITMKIGASMGVLGFVLMWFLDNYTLQDLVDPVPFGIIPLALFGGSFYLVWENLGRQRTAVLVVVYLLVAAVPYIAGMSFSDSITITDSELSDDSSTITLTIRGSSSANSADISISYADSEIFTDSVSFSINRADGYGDYGEIELTVLDWYQGNSVGSDEYVVSVTVGSSSHSFILQSVHLLRTIDDVQSSTAAAIGKAADCDSSKDSCVVGVALTAWAGLDAIGSNPPGGLPFADYTLDASLMYEGTTSAITYPTVTVVNGLAQWDSNNGEYGGGSANVGAEGSQLPLEGSVDDFDLNTKFIPIEDWSISDYGCYEFQVSVTQAPPWGDRTAHVASSYYEFAEQGDDGNGNPADEAWTLVSNCD
;
A
#
# COMPACT_ATOMS: atom_id res chain seq x y z
N MET A 1 -23.56 2.52 63.33
CA MET A 1 -23.98 2.41 64.74
C MET A 1 -24.97 1.27 64.84
N PRO A 2 -24.88 0.41 65.86
CA PRO A 2 -23.69 -0.39 66.20
C PRO A 2 -24.11 -1.89 66.22
N ASP A 3 -23.53 -2.90 66.88
CA ASP A 3 -22.39 -3.15 67.78
C ASP A 3 -22.05 -4.69 67.64
N HIS A 4 -21.30 -5.48 68.42
CA HIS A 4 -20.56 -5.35 69.69
C HIS A 4 -19.47 -6.46 69.81
N SER A 5 -18.42 -6.21 70.61
CA SER A 5 -17.82 -7.09 71.66
C SER A 5 -17.52 -8.61 71.46
N ASN A 6 -16.49 -9.24 72.07
CA ASN A 6 -15.43 -8.75 72.98
C ASN A 6 -14.26 -9.76 73.16
N GLU A 7 -13.06 -9.22 73.46
CA GLU A 7 -12.03 -9.73 74.41
C GLU A 7 -11.39 -11.13 74.19
N ILE A 8 -10.30 -11.57 74.85
CA ILE A 8 -9.64 -11.18 76.12
C ILE A 8 -8.09 -11.22 76.04
N GLY A 9 -7.43 -10.15 76.51
CA GLY A 9 -6.09 -10.14 77.19
C GLY A 9 -4.81 -10.51 76.40
N GLY A 10 -3.59 -10.06 76.80
CA GLY A 10 -3.25 -8.99 77.74
C GLY A 10 -1.98 -9.21 78.60
N ALA A 11 -0.79 -8.77 78.16
CA ALA A 11 0.36 -8.46 79.04
C ALA A 11 1.48 -7.65 78.33
N ARG A 12 2.04 -6.67 79.05
CA ARG A 12 3.08 -5.71 78.64
C ARG A 12 4.46 -6.35 78.37
N MET A 13 5.23 -5.81 77.41
CA MET A 13 6.32 -4.87 77.74
C MET A 13 6.85 -4.08 76.53
N SER A 14 7.58 -2.99 76.82
CA SER A 14 8.16 -2.05 75.85
C SER A 14 9.53 -2.52 75.33
N ASN A 15 9.90 -2.10 74.12
CA ASN A 15 11.23 -1.57 73.83
C ASN A 15 11.24 -0.80 72.49
N GLY A 16 11.79 0.43 72.50
CA GLY A 16 11.88 1.29 71.32
C GLY A 16 13.12 1.01 70.45
N GLY A 17 13.02 1.36 69.17
CA GLY A 17 14.10 1.31 68.18
C GLY A 17 13.58 1.71 66.79
N LEU A 18 14.41 2.15 65.83
CA LEU A 18 15.88 2.25 65.86
C LEU A 18 16.41 3.63 66.32
N LEU A 19 15.57 4.67 66.27
CA LEU A 19 16.02 6.08 66.34
C LEU A 19 16.77 6.45 67.64
N GLU A 20 16.44 5.77 68.74
CA GLU A 20 16.99 6.05 70.07
C GLU A 20 18.42 5.47 70.26
N LYS A 21 18.78 4.41 69.53
CA LYS A 21 20.13 3.80 69.59
C LYS A 21 21.21 4.55 68.82
N ALA A 22 20.84 5.51 67.96
CA ALA A 22 21.80 6.40 67.30
C ALA A 22 22.35 7.50 68.24
N LYS A 23 21.80 7.64 69.45
CA LYS A 23 22.06 8.77 70.35
C LYS A 23 23.04 8.46 71.50
N GLU A 24 23.44 7.20 71.66
CA GLU A 24 24.36 6.75 72.73
C GLU A 24 25.84 6.67 72.29
N GLN A 25 26.17 6.93 71.02
CA GLN A 25 27.57 7.01 70.56
C GLN A 25 28.18 8.40 70.77
N GLN A 26 28.32 8.78 72.05
CA GLN A 26 29.17 9.88 72.49
C GLN A 26 29.84 9.52 73.83
N MET A 27 31.08 9.98 74.05
CA MET A 27 31.95 9.78 75.22
C MET A 27 32.87 8.53 75.24
N VAL A 28 34.06 8.70 74.65
CA VAL A 28 35.37 8.49 75.32
C VAL A 28 36.22 9.71 74.93
N ASP A 29 36.35 10.71 75.81
CA ASP A 29 37.54 10.96 76.66
C ASP A 29 38.73 11.50 75.83
N GLU A 30 38.84 12.81 75.62
CA GLU A 30 39.44 13.85 76.48
C GLU A 30 40.97 14.04 76.29
N VAL A 31 41.35 15.22 75.80
CA VAL A 31 42.38 16.11 76.41
C VAL A 31 42.15 17.54 75.93
N VAL A 32 42.26 18.51 76.85
CA VAL A 32 42.08 19.95 76.58
C VAL A 32 43.43 20.66 76.50
N ALA A 33 43.59 21.54 75.51
CA ALA A 33 44.58 22.62 75.52
C ALA A 33 44.07 23.83 74.72
N GLU A 34 43.73 24.91 75.42
CA GLU A 34 43.26 26.17 74.82
C GLU A 34 44.47 27.07 74.48
N ALA A 35 44.48 27.66 73.28
CA ALA A 35 45.52 28.60 72.87
C ALA A 35 44.99 29.66 71.88
N VAL A 36 44.48 30.77 72.46
CA VAL A 36 44.50 32.16 71.96
C VAL A 36 44.20 32.41 70.47
N ALA A 37 43.13 33.17 70.21
CA ALA A 37 42.90 33.80 68.91
C ALA A 37 43.73 35.10 68.76
N GLU A 38 44.52 35.18 67.68
CA GLU A 38 44.92 36.45 67.06
C GLU A 38 44.30 36.56 65.65
N PRO A 39 44.00 37.77 65.15
CA PRO A 39 43.20 37.94 63.94
C PRO A 39 43.99 37.59 62.69
N SER A 40 43.68 36.44 62.08
CA SER A 40 44.03 36.21 60.68
C SER A 40 43.34 37.27 59.82
N SER A 41 44.14 38.07 59.11
CA SER A 41 43.63 39.18 58.32
C SER A 41 42.61 38.69 57.29
N ALA A 42 41.51 39.44 57.13
CA ALA A 42 40.47 39.13 56.18
C ALA A 42 41.04 39.18 54.74
N LYS A 43 41.46 38.03 54.22
CA LYS A 43 41.71 37.88 52.79
C LYS A 43 40.40 38.13 52.08
N GLN A 44 40.38 39.14 51.21
CA GLN A 44 39.29 39.33 50.27
C GLN A 44 39.11 38.03 49.47
N ASP A 45 37.88 37.53 49.38
CA ASP A 45 37.55 36.28 48.66
C ASP A 45 37.55 36.53 47.14
N GLY A 46 38.74 36.89 46.65
CA GLY A 46 39.00 37.27 45.28
C GLY A 46 39.27 36.04 44.43
N ILE A 47 38.34 35.72 43.52
CA ILE A 47 38.50 34.68 42.50
C ILE A 47 39.89 34.82 41.85
N SER A 48 40.70 33.77 42.03
CA SER A 48 42.09 33.70 41.57
C SER A 48 42.23 34.09 40.09
N ILE A 49 43.30 34.80 39.75
CA ILE A 49 43.58 35.19 38.36
C ILE A 49 43.66 33.94 37.46
N THR A 50 44.26 32.86 37.96
CA THR A 50 44.32 31.54 37.29
C THR A 50 42.92 30.96 37.05
N MET A 51 42.01 31.08 38.02
CA MET A 51 40.61 30.64 37.87
C MET A 51 39.83 31.52 36.87
N LYS A 52 40.09 32.84 36.82
CA LYS A 52 39.49 33.72 35.81
C LYS A 52 39.97 33.38 34.39
N ILE A 53 41.27 33.11 34.23
CA ILE A 53 41.86 32.65 32.96
C ILE A 53 41.22 31.31 32.56
N GLY A 54 41.19 30.33 33.46
CA GLY A 54 40.51 29.05 33.24
C GLY A 54 39.06 29.20 32.80
N ALA A 55 38.26 30.01 33.51
CA ALA A 55 36.87 30.28 33.14
C ALA A 55 36.74 30.94 31.76
N SER A 56 37.55 31.98 31.46
CA SER A 56 37.53 32.63 30.14
C SER A 56 37.94 31.70 28.99
N MET A 57 38.87 30.77 29.24
CA MET A 57 39.29 29.77 28.26
C MET A 57 38.22 28.69 28.03
N GLY A 58 37.41 28.38 29.05
CA GLY A 58 36.24 27.50 28.94
C GLY A 58 35.10 28.14 28.15
N VAL A 59 34.82 29.43 28.38
CA VAL A 59 33.85 30.21 27.58
C VAL A 59 34.32 30.33 26.13
N LEU A 60 35.62 30.57 25.88
CA LEU A 60 36.19 30.59 24.54
C LEU A 60 36.09 29.22 23.85
N GLY A 61 36.42 28.13 24.57
CA GLY A 61 36.23 26.76 24.08
C GLY A 61 34.78 26.45 23.74
N PHE A 62 33.83 26.84 24.60
CA PHE A 62 32.39 26.68 24.35
C PHE A 62 31.96 27.42 23.08
N VAL A 63 32.29 28.70 22.93
CA VAL A 63 31.95 29.49 21.73
C VAL A 63 32.57 28.86 20.47
N LEU A 64 33.81 28.38 20.55
CA LEU A 64 34.50 27.77 19.40
C LEU A 64 33.90 26.42 18.98
N MET A 65 33.24 25.66 19.86
CA MET A 65 32.54 24.42 19.45
C MET A 65 31.47 24.72 18.39
N TRP A 66 30.67 25.78 18.57
CA TRP A 66 29.60 26.17 17.63
C TRP A 66 30.07 26.60 16.23
N PHE A 67 31.38 26.84 16.03
CA PHE A 67 31.94 27.27 14.74
C PHE A 67 32.96 26.30 14.15
N LEU A 68 33.65 25.52 14.97
CA LEU A 68 34.67 24.56 14.55
C LEU A 68 34.13 23.13 14.36
N ASP A 69 32.95 22.83 14.88
CA ASP A 69 32.27 21.54 14.66
C ASP A 69 31.37 21.60 13.40
N ASN A 70 31.97 22.01 12.28
CA ASN A 70 31.32 22.11 10.98
C ASN A 70 32.08 21.27 9.94
N TYR A 71 31.38 20.32 9.31
CA TYR A 71 31.91 19.43 8.27
C TYR A 71 32.65 20.18 7.15
N THR A 72 32.18 21.37 6.73
CA THR A 72 32.82 22.13 5.64
C THR A 72 34.21 22.67 5.99
N LEU A 73 34.62 22.64 7.27
CA LEU A 73 35.98 22.96 7.70
C LEU A 73 36.87 21.72 7.78
N GLN A 74 36.29 20.53 8.00
CA GLN A 74 37.04 19.27 8.07
C GLN A 74 37.53 18.87 6.66
N ASP A 75 36.65 18.91 5.65
CA ASP A 75 37.01 18.68 4.24
C ASP A 75 38.11 19.61 3.72
N LEU A 76 38.24 20.82 4.28
CA LEU A 76 39.22 21.82 3.86
C LEU A 76 40.63 21.57 4.45
N VAL A 77 40.73 20.84 5.57
CA VAL A 77 42.00 20.59 6.28
C VAL A 77 42.06 19.13 6.77
N ASP A 78 41.97 18.24 5.80
CA ASP A 78 41.91 16.76 5.86
C ASP A 78 42.64 16.04 7.03
N PRO A 79 43.86 16.44 7.49
CA PRO A 79 44.52 15.75 8.63
C PRO A 79 44.24 16.35 10.03
N VAL A 80 43.44 17.42 10.18
CA VAL A 80 43.26 18.13 11.47
C VAL A 80 41.79 18.13 11.93
N PRO A 81 41.38 17.22 12.85
CA PRO A 81 40.05 17.28 13.45
C PRO A 81 39.92 18.50 14.37
N PHE A 82 39.31 19.58 13.88
CA PHE A 82 39.21 20.87 14.56
C PHE A 82 38.57 20.81 15.94
N GLY A 83 37.69 19.83 16.22
CA GLY A 83 37.10 19.57 17.53
C GLY A 83 38.12 19.32 18.65
N ILE A 84 39.36 18.93 18.34
CA ILE A 84 40.45 18.83 19.33
C ILE A 84 40.79 20.21 19.93
N ILE A 85 40.67 21.30 19.17
CA ILE A 85 41.04 22.65 19.66
C ILE A 85 40.09 23.12 20.78
N PRO A 86 38.74 23.12 20.61
CA PRO A 86 37.82 23.36 21.71
C PRO A 86 37.99 22.38 22.87
N LEU A 87 38.19 21.08 22.59
CA LEU A 87 38.31 20.05 23.62
C LEU A 87 39.59 20.24 24.47
N ALA A 88 40.70 20.65 23.87
CA ALA A 88 41.92 21.04 24.58
C ALA A 88 41.74 22.31 25.42
N LEU A 89 41.01 23.32 24.90
CA LEU A 89 40.66 24.53 25.65
C LEU A 89 39.77 24.20 26.86
N PHE A 90 38.80 23.29 26.72
CA PHE A 90 37.98 22.77 27.83
C PHE A 90 38.82 21.98 28.85
N GLY A 91 39.72 21.10 28.41
CA GLY A 91 40.59 20.33 29.30
C GLY A 91 41.53 21.21 30.12
N GLY A 92 42.17 22.19 29.46
CA GLY A 92 43.00 23.20 30.14
C GLY A 92 42.18 24.11 31.05
N SER A 93 40.97 24.51 30.63
CA SER A 93 40.03 25.29 31.43
C SER A 93 39.64 24.56 32.72
N PHE A 94 39.25 23.29 32.60
CA PHE A 94 38.93 22.42 33.73
C PHE A 94 40.11 22.31 34.69
N TYR A 95 41.32 22.05 34.18
CA TYR A 95 42.52 21.94 35.01
C TYR A 95 42.78 23.21 35.84
N LEU A 96 42.79 24.38 35.18
CA LEU A 96 43.06 25.67 35.83
C LEU A 96 41.98 26.05 36.86
N VAL A 97 40.71 25.71 36.61
CA VAL A 97 39.64 25.94 37.61
C VAL A 97 39.72 24.91 38.74
N TRP A 98 39.98 23.64 38.45
CA TRP A 98 40.08 22.55 39.43
C TRP A 98 41.19 22.75 40.45
N GLU A 99 42.38 23.13 40.00
CA GLU A 99 43.53 23.45 40.85
C GLU A 99 43.21 24.54 41.88
N ASN A 100 42.35 25.51 41.52
CA ASN A 100 41.98 26.64 42.36
C ASN A 100 40.72 26.39 43.22
N LEU A 101 39.91 25.37 42.94
CA LEU A 101 38.62 25.12 43.64
C LEU A 101 38.70 24.14 44.82
N GLY A 102 39.80 23.40 44.94
CA GLY A 102 40.03 22.41 45.99
C GLY A 102 39.28 21.10 45.77
N ARG A 103 39.88 19.97 46.19
CA ARG A 103 39.42 18.61 45.86
C ARG A 103 37.96 18.32 46.25
N GLN A 104 37.44 18.95 47.30
CA GLN A 104 36.05 18.77 47.76
C GLN A 104 34.99 19.18 46.71
N ARG A 105 35.30 20.10 45.78
CA ARG A 105 34.34 20.58 44.76
C ARG A 105 34.49 19.90 43.40
N THR A 106 35.43 18.95 43.26
CA THR A 106 35.75 18.27 41.99
C THR A 106 34.53 17.65 41.31
N ALA A 107 33.68 16.93 42.06
CA ALA A 107 32.52 16.23 41.49
C ALA A 107 31.51 17.20 40.85
N VAL A 108 31.21 18.32 41.53
CA VAL A 108 30.32 19.36 40.99
C VAL A 108 30.94 20.03 39.76
N LEU A 109 32.25 20.30 39.79
CA LEU A 109 32.96 20.90 38.66
C LEU A 109 32.93 19.99 37.43
N VAL A 110 33.16 18.68 37.59
CA VAL A 110 33.07 17.70 36.49
C VAL A 110 31.66 17.65 35.91
N VAL A 111 30.62 17.59 36.75
CA VAL A 111 29.22 17.57 36.27
C VAL A 111 28.89 18.85 35.50
N VAL A 112 29.29 20.03 35.98
CA VAL A 112 29.06 21.30 35.26
C VAL A 112 29.80 21.33 33.92
N TYR A 113 31.05 20.87 33.86
CA TYR A 113 31.80 20.83 32.59
C TYR A 113 31.19 19.83 31.59
N LEU A 114 30.73 18.66 32.04
CA LEU A 114 30.04 17.69 31.18
C LEU A 114 28.70 18.25 30.66
N LEU A 115 27.91 18.91 31.49
CA LEU A 115 26.67 19.55 31.07
C LEU A 115 26.92 20.65 30.03
N VAL A 116 27.91 21.52 30.25
CA VAL A 116 28.26 22.60 29.29
C VAL A 116 28.81 22.04 27.97
N ALA A 117 29.60 20.96 28.02
CA ALA A 117 30.10 20.28 26.82
C ALA A 117 29.00 19.48 26.07
N ALA A 118 27.93 19.07 26.75
CA ALA A 118 26.80 18.38 26.13
C ALA A 118 25.86 19.32 25.34
N VAL A 119 25.80 20.63 25.68
CA VAL A 119 24.87 21.57 25.02
C VAL A 119 25.13 21.71 23.51
N PRO A 120 26.37 21.93 23.01
CA PRO A 120 26.62 21.99 21.57
C PRO A 120 26.33 20.66 20.88
N TYR A 121 26.65 19.53 21.53
CA TYR A 121 26.41 18.19 20.99
C TYR A 121 24.90 17.90 20.84
N ILE A 122 24.09 18.25 21.83
CA ILE A 122 22.62 18.14 21.77
C ILE A 122 22.03 19.13 20.76
N ALA A 123 22.57 20.35 20.65
CA ALA A 123 22.12 21.32 19.65
C ALA A 123 22.52 20.95 18.21
N GLY A 124 23.56 20.13 18.03
CA GLY A 124 23.94 19.51 16.77
C GLY A 124 23.14 18.24 16.42
N MET A 125 22.28 17.74 17.33
CA MET A 125 21.35 16.65 17.01
C MET A 125 20.18 17.17 16.19
N SER A 126 20.38 17.27 14.88
CA SER A 126 19.27 17.24 13.92
C SER A 126 18.48 15.95 14.14
N PHE A 127 17.23 16.05 14.58
CA PHE A 127 16.27 14.95 14.41
C PHE A 127 15.99 14.84 12.92
N SER A 128 16.74 13.96 12.23
CA SER A 128 16.60 13.76 10.79
C SER A 128 15.20 13.24 10.46
N ASP A 129 14.56 13.83 9.45
CA ASP A 129 13.36 13.24 8.87
C ASP A 129 13.66 11.79 8.47
N SER A 130 12.77 10.87 8.82
CA SER A 130 12.82 9.48 8.38
C SER A 130 11.40 9.02 8.05
N ILE A 131 11.18 8.62 6.80
CA ILE A 131 9.92 8.05 6.34
C ILE A 131 10.14 6.71 5.64
N THR A 132 9.14 5.84 5.76
CA THR A 132 9.04 4.55 5.06
C THR A 132 7.59 4.35 4.65
N ILE A 133 7.35 3.98 3.39
CA ILE A 133 6.04 3.48 2.94
C ILE A 133 5.95 2.03 3.42
N THR A 134 4.98 1.73 4.28
CA THR A 134 4.86 0.38 4.88
C THR A 134 3.76 -0.47 4.26
N ASP A 135 2.78 0.14 3.59
CA ASP A 135 1.69 -0.57 2.94
C ASP A 135 1.03 0.26 1.81
N SER A 136 0.29 -0.40 0.94
CA SER A 136 -0.53 0.19 -0.12
C SER A 136 -1.87 -0.55 -0.26
N GLU A 137 -2.96 0.06 0.18
CA GLU A 137 -4.31 -0.50 0.08
C GLU A 137 -5.06 0.09 -1.12
N LEU A 138 -5.86 -0.71 -1.83
CA LEU A 138 -6.77 -0.25 -2.88
C LEU A 138 -8.17 -0.06 -2.28
N SER A 139 -8.86 1.01 -2.66
CA SER A 139 -10.23 1.31 -2.20
C SER A 139 -11.29 0.31 -2.70
N ASP A 140 -12.42 0.20 -1.99
CA ASP A 140 -13.54 -0.69 -2.36
C ASP A 140 -14.13 -0.39 -3.75
N ASP A 141 -14.13 0.89 -4.17
CA ASP A 141 -14.51 1.33 -5.53
C ASP A 141 -13.36 1.24 -6.54
N SER A 142 -12.17 0.85 -6.07
CA SER A 142 -10.92 0.69 -6.79
C SER A 142 -10.45 1.93 -7.59
N SER A 143 -10.91 3.11 -7.19
CA SER A 143 -10.50 4.40 -7.76
C SER A 143 -9.17 4.92 -7.20
N THR A 144 -8.83 4.54 -5.97
CA THR A 144 -7.81 5.21 -5.14
C THR A 144 -6.90 4.19 -4.46
N ILE A 145 -5.59 4.43 -4.47
CA ILE A 145 -4.61 3.69 -3.68
C ILE A 145 -4.15 4.55 -2.51
N THR A 146 -4.29 4.02 -1.29
CA THR A 146 -3.87 4.68 -0.05
C THR A 146 -2.53 4.11 0.43
N LEU A 147 -1.51 4.95 0.49
CA LEU A 147 -0.19 4.61 1.03
C LEU A 147 -0.14 4.88 2.54
N THR A 148 0.24 3.88 3.32
CA THR A 148 0.56 4.07 4.75
C THR A 148 2.03 4.44 4.91
N ILE A 149 2.30 5.62 5.46
CA ILE A 149 3.66 6.16 5.65
C ILE A 149 3.97 6.29 7.14
N ARG A 150 5.06 5.66 7.59
CA ARG A 150 5.50 5.67 8.99
C ARG A 150 6.88 6.31 9.16
N GLY A 151 7.14 6.76 10.39
CA GLY A 151 8.42 7.33 10.80
C GLY A 151 8.23 8.64 11.56
N SER A 152 9.08 9.62 11.29
CA SER A 152 9.00 10.95 11.89
C SER A 152 9.44 12.03 10.92
N SER A 153 8.60 13.05 10.71
CA SER A 153 9.00 14.30 10.06
C SER A 153 8.28 15.49 10.68
N SER A 154 8.86 16.68 10.52
CA SER A 154 8.24 17.97 10.87
C SER A 154 7.66 18.72 9.66
N ALA A 155 7.80 18.17 8.45
CA ALA A 155 7.23 18.75 7.23
C ALA A 155 5.69 18.64 7.20
N ASN A 156 5.06 19.56 6.47
CA ASN A 156 3.61 19.65 6.29
C ASN A 156 3.15 19.33 4.86
N SER A 157 4.06 18.85 4.02
CA SER A 157 3.82 18.43 2.63
C SER A 157 4.70 17.23 2.27
N ALA A 158 4.28 16.50 1.24
CA ALA A 158 5.00 15.39 0.65
C ALA A 158 5.06 15.59 -0.87
N ASP A 159 6.26 15.53 -1.44
CA ASP A 159 6.46 15.50 -2.88
C ASP A 159 6.40 14.04 -3.33
N ILE A 160 5.51 13.73 -4.27
CA ILE A 160 5.24 12.40 -4.80
C ILE A 160 5.69 12.38 -6.26
N SER A 161 6.38 11.33 -6.68
CA SER A 161 6.39 10.94 -8.09
C SER A 161 6.09 9.46 -8.28
N ILE A 162 5.53 9.13 -9.44
CA ILE A 162 5.23 7.75 -9.84
C ILE A 162 5.95 7.51 -11.16
N SER A 163 6.67 6.40 -11.24
CA SER A 163 7.27 5.89 -12.47
C SER A 163 6.63 4.58 -12.92
N TYR A 164 6.54 4.40 -14.23
CA TYR A 164 6.07 3.19 -14.90
C TYR A 164 7.08 2.83 -16.00
N ALA A 165 7.50 1.56 -16.07
CA ALA A 165 8.50 1.07 -17.02
C ALA A 165 9.76 1.98 -17.08
N ASP A 166 10.38 2.22 -15.91
CA ASP A 166 11.54 3.12 -15.68
C ASP A 166 11.36 4.61 -16.08
N SER A 167 10.18 5.06 -16.52
CA SER A 167 9.90 6.48 -16.80
C SER A 167 9.04 7.11 -15.71
N GLU A 168 9.45 8.29 -15.21
CA GLU A 168 8.56 9.15 -14.40
C GLU A 168 7.39 9.62 -15.27
N ILE A 169 6.15 9.44 -14.77
CA ILE A 169 4.90 9.68 -15.50
C ILE A 169 3.95 10.63 -14.77
N PHE A 170 4.10 10.77 -13.45
CA PHE A 170 3.28 11.63 -12.60
C PHE A 170 4.12 12.27 -11.49
N THR A 171 3.80 13.51 -11.12
CA THR A 171 4.42 14.23 -10.01
C THR A 171 3.43 15.20 -9.39
N ASP A 172 3.30 15.21 -8.07
CA ASP A 172 2.48 16.17 -7.32
C ASP A 172 3.08 16.50 -5.95
N SER A 173 2.60 17.56 -5.28
CA SER A 173 3.03 17.99 -3.95
C SER A 173 1.81 18.16 -3.04
N VAL A 174 1.53 17.14 -2.23
CA VAL A 174 0.33 17.06 -1.39
C VAL A 174 0.57 17.62 0.01
N SER A 175 -0.49 18.04 0.70
CA SER A 175 -0.43 18.32 2.13
C SER A 175 -0.34 17.01 2.92
N PHE A 176 0.69 16.85 3.75
CA PHE A 176 0.97 15.60 4.46
C PHE A 176 1.32 15.86 5.93
N SER A 177 0.93 14.95 6.82
CA SER A 177 1.37 14.94 8.21
C SER A 177 1.20 13.56 8.83
N ILE A 178 2.19 13.11 9.60
CA ILE A 178 2.06 11.93 10.47
C ILE A 178 1.19 12.35 11.66
N ASN A 179 -0.09 11.99 11.61
CA ASN A 179 -1.12 12.48 12.54
C ASN A 179 -2.13 11.42 13.01
N ARG A 180 -2.02 10.19 12.50
CA ARG A 180 -2.79 9.01 12.93
C ARG A 180 -1.89 8.12 13.79
N ALA A 181 -2.48 7.23 14.58
CA ALA A 181 -1.76 6.29 15.43
C ALA A 181 -2.51 4.97 15.54
N ASP A 182 -1.79 3.86 15.48
CA ASP A 182 -2.32 2.50 15.64
C ASP A 182 -1.50 1.67 16.64
N GLY A 183 -1.71 0.34 16.67
CA GLY A 183 -0.96 -0.57 17.53
C GLY A 183 0.51 -0.76 17.17
N TYR A 184 0.97 -0.21 16.05
CA TYR A 184 2.32 -0.34 15.50
C TYR A 184 3.10 0.99 15.49
N GLY A 185 2.41 2.13 15.61
CA GLY A 185 3.01 3.45 15.84
C GLY A 185 2.22 4.60 15.21
N ASP A 186 2.80 5.79 15.23
CA ASP A 186 2.26 6.95 14.53
C ASP A 186 2.49 6.80 13.00
N TYR A 187 1.51 7.26 12.22
CA TYR A 187 1.53 7.17 10.75
C TYR A 187 0.78 8.33 10.08
N GLY A 188 1.06 8.54 8.80
CA GLY A 188 0.28 9.37 7.89
C GLY A 188 -0.19 8.56 6.69
N GLU A 189 -1.15 9.10 5.95
CA GLU A 189 -1.67 8.50 4.72
C GLU A 189 -1.48 9.46 3.54
N ILE A 190 -1.31 8.90 2.34
CA ILE A 190 -1.39 9.62 1.07
C ILE A 190 -2.34 8.83 0.15
N GLU A 191 -3.36 9.51 -0.37
CA GLU A 191 -4.34 8.96 -1.31
C GLU A 191 -3.90 9.29 -2.75
N LEU A 192 -3.95 8.30 -3.65
CA LEU A 192 -3.54 8.39 -5.05
C LEU A 192 -4.69 7.95 -5.97
N THR A 193 -5.33 8.88 -6.69
CA THR A 193 -6.33 8.53 -7.72
C THR A 193 -5.65 7.76 -8.85
N VAL A 194 -6.02 6.50 -9.09
CA VAL A 194 -5.38 5.66 -10.13
C VAL A 194 -5.57 6.26 -11.53
N LEU A 195 -6.71 6.91 -11.78
CA LEU A 195 -7.06 7.52 -13.05
C LEU A 195 -6.14 8.68 -13.47
N ASP A 196 -5.50 9.37 -12.50
CA ASP A 196 -4.67 10.55 -12.78
C ASP A 196 -3.27 10.19 -13.33
N TRP A 197 -2.86 8.92 -13.21
CA TRP A 197 -1.51 8.46 -13.57
C TRP A 197 -1.43 7.08 -14.25
N TYR A 198 -2.52 6.33 -14.42
CA TYR A 198 -2.48 5.05 -15.14
C TYR A 198 -2.01 5.22 -16.60
N GLN A 199 -1.11 4.35 -17.07
CA GLN A 199 -0.53 4.35 -18.42
C GLN A 199 -0.54 2.97 -19.12
N GLY A 200 -0.98 1.91 -18.44
CA GLY A 200 -0.98 0.54 -18.97
C GLY A 200 -0.94 -0.55 -17.89
N ASN A 201 -1.10 -1.81 -18.31
CA ASN A 201 -1.13 -2.97 -17.42
C ASN A 201 0.23 -3.20 -16.75
N SER A 202 0.25 -3.39 -15.42
CA SER A 202 1.51 -3.69 -14.72
C SER A 202 1.93 -5.15 -14.89
N VAL A 203 2.77 -5.44 -15.90
CA VAL A 203 3.17 -6.79 -16.29
C VAL A 203 4.68 -6.89 -16.53
N GLY A 204 5.31 -7.97 -16.06
CA GLY A 204 6.69 -8.30 -16.41
C GLY A 204 7.71 -7.33 -15.80
N SER A 205 8.23 -6.40 -16.62
CA SER A 205 9.12 -5.31 -16.21
C SER A 205 8.39 -4.02 -15.86
N ASP A 206 7.11 -3.92 -16.23
CA ASP A 206 6.41 -2.65 -16.33
C ASP A 206 5.70 -2.39 -14.98
N GLU A 207 6.53 -2.23 -13.96
CA GLU A 207 6.12 -1.99 -12.57
C GLU A 207 5.79 -0.51 -12.35
N TYR A 208 4.75 -0.24 -11.56
CA TYR A 208 4.50 1.10 -11.03
C TYR A 208 5.24 1.27 -9.70
N VAL A 209 6.22 2.18 -9.68
CA VAL A 209 7.00 2.53 -8.49
C VAL A 209 6.61 3.92 -8.04
N VAL A 210 6.07 4.04 -6.83
CA VAL A 210 5.81 5.33 -6.20
C VAL A 210 6.98 5.73 -5.30
N SER A 211 7.46 6.95 -5.45
CA SER A 211 8.47 7.57 -4.60
C SER A 211 7.87 8.75 -3.87
N VAL A 212 7.99 8.76 -2.54
CA VAL A 212 7.50 9.85 -1.69
C VAL A 212 8.68 10.49 -0.95
N THR A 213 8.76 11.81 -1.01
CA THR A 213 9.79 12.62 -0.35
C THR A 213 9.13 13.58 0.64
N VAL A 214 9.61 13.56 1.88
CA VAL A 214 9.09 14.38 2.99
C VAL A 214 10.28 14.98 3.75
N GLY A 215 10.39 16.31 3.71
CA GLY A 215 11.52 17.02 4.30
C GLY A 215 12.85 16.62 3.65
N SER A 216 13.80 16.10 4.44
CA SER A 216 15.07 15.55 3.92
C SER A 216 15.06 14.04 3.68
N SER A 217 13.90 13.38 3.71
CA SER A 217 13.78 11.92 3.64
C SER A 217 12.97 11.47 2.43
N SER A 218 13.33 10.35 1.82
CA SER A 218 12.66 9.82 0.62
C SER A 218 12.62 8.29 0.66
N HIS A 219 11.53 7.71 0.17
CA HIS A 219 11.31 6.26 0.10
C HIS A 219 10.53 5.88 -1.16
N SER A 220 10.91 4.76 -1.77
CA SER A 220 10.27 4.22 -2.99
C SER A 220 9.67 2.84 -2.73
N PHE A 221 8.48 2.59 -3.28
CA PHE A 221 7.68 1.39 -3.05
C PHE A 221 7.05 0.92 -4.37
N ILE A 222 7.04 -0.39 -4.62
CA ILE A 222 6.44 -1.00 -5.82
C ILE A 222 4.97 -1.29 -5.52
N LEU A 223 4.05 -0.72 -6.29
CA LEU A 223 2.62 -0.95 -6.12
C LEU A 223 2.25 -2.38 -6.53
N GLN A 224 1.24 -2.96 -5.86
CA GLN A 224 0.79 -4.33 -6.15
C GLN A 224 0.19 -4.41 -7.56
N SER A 225 0.86 -5.12 -8.48
CA SER A 225 0.51 -5.17 -9.90
C SER A 225 -0.96 -5.51 -10.17
N VAL A 226 -1.56 -6.39 -9.36
CA VAL A 226 -2.96 -6.82 -9.51
C VAL A 226 -3.96 -5.66 -9.42
N HIS A 227 -3.68 -4.59 -8.67
CA HIS A 227 -4.50 -3.38 -8.59
C HIS A 227 -4.47 -2.54 -9.89
N LEU A 228 -3.52 -2.86 -10.78
CA LEU A 228 -3.11 -2.10 -11.97
C LEU A 228 -3.07 -3.00 -13.23
N LEU A 229 -3.84 -4.09 -13.21
CA LEU A 229 -4.24 -4.87 -14.39
C LEU A 229 -5.68 -4.46 -14.75
N ARG A 230 -5.83 -3.59 -15.75
CA ARG A 230 -7.12 -2.92 -16.09
C ARG A 230 -7.36 -2.72 -17.58
N THR A 231 -6.34 -2.75 -18.42
CA THR A 231 -6.45 -2.64 -19.88
C THR A 231 -6.76 -4.01 -20.49
N ILE A 232 -7.76 -4.09 -21.35
CA ILE A 232 -8.06 -5.27 -22.15
C ILE A 232 -7.03 -5.34 -23.29
N ASP A 233 -6.32 -6.46 -23.39
CA ASP A 233 -5.36 -6.72 -24.47
C ASP A 233 -5.89 -7.77 -25.46
N ASP A 234 -6.51 -8.85 -24.96
CA ASP A 234 -7.12 -9.93 -25.77
C ASP A 234 -8.62 -10.13 -25.49
N VAL A 235 -9.34 -10.61 -26.52
CA VAL A 235 -10.78 -10.93 -26.52
C VAL A 235 -10.98 -12.22 -27.30
N GLN A 236 -11.85 -13.10 -26.81
CA GLN A 236 -12.22 -14.35 -27.50
C GLN A 236 -13.73 -14.56 -27.47
N SER A 237 -14.26 -15.23 -28.49
CA SER A 237 -15.69 -15.57 -28.63
C SER A 237 -15.88 -17.06 -28.88
N SER A 238 -16.96 -17.64 -28.39
CA SER A 238 -17.38 -19.02 -28.69
C SER A 238 -18.88 -19.20 -28.52
N THR A 239 -19.43 -20.18 -29.20
CA THR A 239 -20.82 -20.63 -29.07
C THR A 239 -20.89 -22.15 -28.86
N ALA A 240 -21.95 -22.60 -28.20
CA ALA A 240 -22.29 -24.01 -28.06
C ALA A 240 -23.79 -24.21 -28.29
N ALA A 241 -24.19 -25.20 -29.09
CA ALA A 241 -25.59 -25.49 -29.35
C ALA A 241 -26.24 -26.30 -28.22
N ALA A 242 -27.47 -25.92 -27.86
CA ALA A 242 -28.38 -26.74 -27.07
C ALA A 242 -29.04 -27.77 -27.99
N ILE A 243 -29.04 -29.05 -27.61
CA ILE A 243 -29.46 -30.17 -28.48
C ILE A 243 -30.72 -30.86 -27.94
N GLY A 244 -31.86 -30.50 -28.54
CA GLY A 244 -33.17 -31.11 -28.31
C GLY A 244 -33.25 -32.54 -28.83
N LYS A 245 -34.19 -33.34 -28.30
CA LYS A 245 -34.32 -34.77 -28.61
C LYS A 245 -35.77 -35.22 -28.71
N ALA A 246 -36.11 -35.90 -29.79
CA ALA A 246 -37.42 -36.53 -30.06
C ALA A 246 -38.68 -35.64 -30.01
N ALA A 247 -39.09 -35.14 -28.84
CA ALA A 247 -40.29 -34.31 -28.68
C ALA A 247 -40.03 -32.81 -28.88
N ASP A 248 -38.76 -32.40 -28.74
CA ASP A 248 -38.29 -31.03 -28.96
C ASP A 248 -37.99 -30.75 -30.45
N CYS A 249 -37.97 -31.81 -31.27
CA CYS A 249 -37.58 -31.78 -32.68
C CYS A 249 -38.74 -32.09 -33.62
N ASP A 250 -38.58 -31.71 -34.89
CA ASP A 250 -39.51 -32.10 -35.93
C ASP A 250 -39.57 -33.63 -36.09
N SER A 251 -40.75 -34.17 -36.39
CA SER A 251 -41.06 -35.62 -36.27
C SER A 251 -40.29 -36.58 -37.22
N SER A 252 -39.33 -36.07 -37.99
CA SER A 252 -38.38 -36.80 -38.83
C SER A 252 -36.94 -36.82 -38.31
N LYS A 253 -36.65 -36.16 -37.18
CA LYS A 253 -35.30 -36.02 -36.61
C LYS A 253 -35.19 -36.66 -35.22
N ASP A 254 -34.09 -37.36 -34.98
CA ASP A 254 -33.71 -37.91 -33.68
C ASP A 254 -33.11 -36.82 -32.77
N SER A 255 -32.35 -35.88 -33.34
CA SER A 255 -31.81 -34.70 -32.64
C SER A 255 -31.85 -33.42 -33.48
N CYS A 256 -31.88 -32.26 -32.80
CA CYS A 256 -32.00 -30.94 -33.43
C CYS A 256 -31.32 -29.85 -32.57
N VAL A 257 -30.93 -28.73 -33.19
CA VAL A 257 -30.42 -27.54 -32.49
C VAL A 257 -31.62 -26.69 -32.06
N VAL A 258 -31.84 -26.60 -30.75
CA VAL A 258 -32.94 -25.79 -30.18
C VAL A 258 -32.51 -24.37 -29.82
N GLY A 259 -31.23 -24.04 -29.99
CA GLY A 259 -30.67 -22.70 -29.80
C GLY A 259 -29.17 -22.74 -29.45
N VAL A 260 -28.59 -21.61 -29.08
CA VAL A 260 -27.15 -21.51 -28.73
C VAL A 260 -26.90 -20.77 -27.42
N ALA A 261 -25.98 -21.29 -26.62
CA ALA A 261 -25.31 -20.54 -25.56
C ALA A 261 -24.15 -19.76 -26.16
N LEU A 262 -24.08 -18.46 -25.86
CA LEU A 262 -23.01 -17.56 -26.28
C LEU A 262 -22.04 -17.35 -25.12
N THR A 263 -20.72 -17.32 -25.39
CA THR A 263 -19.70 -17.06 -24.36
C THR A 263 -18.60 -16.17 -24.90
N ALA A 264 -18.27 -15.13 -24.15
CA ALA A 264 -17.16 -14.22 -24.42
C ALA A 264 -16.08 -14.36 -23.34
N TRP A 265 -14.87 -13.94 -23.68
CA TRP A 265 -13.80 -13.68 -22.73
C TRP A 265 -13.11 -12.37 -23.11
N ALA A 266 -12.72 -11.57 -22.13
CA ALA A 266 -11.98 -10.33 -22.34
C ALA A 266 -11.01 -10.10 -21.18
N GLY A 267 -9.77 -9.71 -21.47
CA GLY A 267 -8.74 -9.59 -20.44
C GLY A 267 -7.32 -9.36 -20.95
N LEU A 268 -6.34 -9.75 -20.13
CA LEU A 268 -4.92 -9.76 -20.48
C LEU A 268 -4.61 -10.88 -21.48
N ASP A 269 -3.68 -10.67 -22.42
CA ASP A 269 -3.23 -11.71 -23.36
C ASP A 269 -2.76 -12.99 -22.64
N ALA A 270 -3.06 -14.15 -23.23
CA ALA A 270 -2.81 -15.47 -22.66
C ALA A 270 -2.09 -16.38 -23.67
N ILE A 271 -0.97 -16.98 -23.24
CA ILE A 271 -0.05 -17.69 -24.13
C ILE A 271 -0.76 -18.79 -24.93
N GLY A 272 -0.82 -18.62 -26.25
CA GLY A 272 -1.21 -19.63 -27.23
C GLY A 272 -2.66 -19.50 -27.71
N SER A 273 -3.54 -20.37 -27.23
CA SER A 273 -4.97 -20.38 -27.52
C SER A 273 -5.77 -20.68 -26.24
N ASN A 274 -5.29 -20.14 -25.13
CA ASN A 274 -6.00 -20.13 -23.86
C ASN A 274 -6.87 -18.85 -23.83
N PRO A 275 -8.01 -18.84 -23.12
CA PRO A 275 -8.77 -17.61 -22.91
C PRO A 275 -7.94 -16.54 -22.16
N PRO A 276 -8.23 -15.24 -22.35
CA PRO A 276 -7.57 -14.12 -21.68
C PRO A 276 -7.44 -14.29 -20.16
N GLY A 277 -6.40 -13.71 -19.56
CA GLY A 277 -6.28 -13.56 -18.11
C GLY A 277 -7.30 -12.55 -17.57
N GLY A 278 -8.03 -12.91 -16.51
CA GLY A 278 -9.04 -12.03 -15.93
C GLY A 278 -8.45 -10.75 -15.30
N LEU A 279 -9.12 -9.61 -15.50
CA LEU A 279 -8.79 -8.31 -14.92
C LEU A 279 -9.82 -7.92 -13.84
N PRO A 280 -9.51 -8.01 -12.52
CA PRO A 280 -10.49 -7.78 -11.46
C PRO A 280 -11.03 -6.34 -11.37
N PHE A 281 -10.28 -5.36 -11.86
CA PHE A 281 -10.57 -3.93 -11.69
C PHE A 281 -10.69 -3.17 -13.02
N ALA A 282 -11.06 -3.88 -14.10
CA ALA A 282 -11.28 -3.31 -15.42
C ALA A 282 -12.72 -2.80 -15.59
N ASP A 283 -12.85 -1.62 -16.21
CA ASP A 283 -14.12 -1.10 -16.72
C ASP A 283 -14.13 -1.21 -18.25
N TYR A 284 -15.18 -1.81 -18.82
CA TYR A 284 -15.33 -1.93 -20.28
C TYR A 284 -16.80 -2.10 -20.70
N THR A 285 -17.09 -1.85 -21.97
CA THR A 285 -18.35 -2.25 -22.61
C THR A 285 -18.10 -3.32 -23.65
N LEU A 286 -18.99 -4.31 -23.71
CA LEU A 286 -18.93 -5.45 -24.62
C LEU A 286 -20.23 -5.54 -25.42
N ASP A 287 -20.11 -5.49 -26.73
CA ASP A 287 -21.19 -5.75 -27.69
C ASP A 287 -20.95 -7.12 -28.34
N ALA A 288 -22.01 -7.88 -28.59
CA ALA A 288 -21.91 -9.22 -29.18
C ALA A 288 -23.05 -9.51 -30.16
N SER A 289 -22.73 -10.13 -31.30
CA SER A 289 -23.70 -10.45 -32.35
C SER A 289 -23.40 -11.78 -33.03
N LEU A 290 -24.46 -12.49 -33.41
CA LEU A 290 -24.40 -13.68 -34.25
C LEU A 290 -24.87 -13.29 -35.65
N MET A 291 -24.01 -13.48 -36.66
CA MET A 291 -24.20 -13.03 -38.04
C MET A 291 -24.33 -14.24 -38.97
N TYR A 292 -25.51 -14.43 -39.57
CA TYR A 292 -25.75 -15.40 -40.63
C TYR A 292 -25.22 -14.89 -41.98
N GLU A 293 -24.52 -15.76 -42.71
CA GLU A 293 -23.98 -15.52 -44.07
C GLU A 293 -23.26 -14.15 -44.20
N GLY A 294 -22.51 -13.77 -43.15
CA GLY A 294 -21.75 -12.52 -43.06
C GLY A 294 -22.55 -11.22 -43.21
N THR A 295 -23.90 -11.28 -43.24
CA THR A 295 -24.74 -10.16 -43.73
C THR A 295 -25.99 -9.88 -42.91
N THR A 296 -26.51 -10.86 -42.16
CA THR A 296 -27.77 -10.71 -41.41
C THR A 296 -27.56 -11.06 -39.94
N SER A 297 -27.88 -10.14 -39.02
CA SER A 297 -27.71 -10.37 -37.58
C SER A 297 -28.82 -11.29 -37.03
N ALA A 298 -28.53 -12.58 -36.93
CA ALA A 298 -29.40 -13.59 -36.32
C ALA A 298 -29.70 -13.27 -34.85
N ILE A 299 -28.67 -12.88 -34.10
CA ILE A 299 -28.77 -12.42 -32.70
C ILE A 299 -28.02 -11.10 -32.57
N THR A 300 -28.60 -10.13 -31.84
CA THR A 300 -27.90 -8.92 -31.38
C THR A 300 -28.04 -8.85 -29.86
N TYR A 301 -27.02 -9.30 -29.14
CA TYR A 301 -27.09 -9.40 -27.68
C TYR A 301 -27.02 -8.00 -27.03
N PRO A 302 -27.70 -7.75 -25.89
CA PRO A 302 -27.68 -6.46 -25.23
C PRO A 302 -26.26 -6.10 -24.76
N THR A 303 -25.84 -4.84 -24.98
CA THR A 303 -24.53 -4.34 -24.55
C THR A 303 -24.29 -4.62 -23.07
N VAL A 304 -23.26 -5.42 -22.78
CA VAL A 304 -22.83 -5.69 -21.42
C VAL A 304 -21.95 -4.54 -20.95
N THR A 305 -22.26 -3.99 -19.78
CA THR A 305 -21.40 -3.02 -19.10
C THR A 305 -20.66 -3.73 -17.98
N VAL A 306 -19.33 -3.61 -17.95
CA VAL A 306 -18.49 -4.11 -16.86
C VAL A 306 -17.91 -2.92 -16.12
N VAL A 307 -18.10 -2.88 -14.79
CA VAL A 307 -17.51 -1.89 -13.89
C VAL A 307 -16.86 -2.62 -12.74
N ASN A 308 -15.57 -2.36 -12.52
CA ASN A 308 -14.77 -2.98 -11.46
C ASN A 308 -14.94 -4.52 -11.35
N GLY A 309 -14.87 -5.22 -12.48
CA GLY A 309 -15.06 -6.67 -12.55
C GLY A 309 -16.49 -7.19 -12.42
N LEU A 310 -17.50 -6.33 -12.23
CA LEU A 310 -18.92 -6.74 -12.24
C LEU A 310 -19.55 -6.45 -13.60
N ALA A 311 -19.87 -7.51 -14.35
CA ALA A 311 -20.60 -7.43 -15.61
C ALA A 311 -22.11 -7.38 -15.37
N GLN A 312 -22.84 -6.53 -16.09
CA GLN A 312 -24.29 -6.36 -16.01
C GLN A 312 -24.91 -6.08 -17.40
N TRP A 313 -26.10 -6.63 -17.65
CA TRP A 313 -26.84 -6.44 -18.91
C TRP A 313 -28.36 -6.52 -18.71
N ASP A 314 -29.13 -5.84 -19.57
CA ASP A 314 -30.60 -5.94 -19.57
C ASP A 314 -31.05 -7.21 -20.31
N SER A 315 -32.21 -7.74 -19.91
CA SER A 315 -33.05 -8.70 -20.61
C SER A 315 -33.58 -8.26 -21.99
N ASN A 316 -33.39 -7.01 -22.38
CA ASN A 316 -34.09 -6.33 -23.48
C ASN A 316 -35.62 -6.52 -23.44
N ASN A 317 -36.24 -6.25 -22.28
CA ASN A 317 -37.67 -6.49 -22.02
C ASN A 317 -38.10 -7.97 -21.94
N GLY A 318 -37.15 -8.91 -21.88
CA GLY A 318 -37.40 -10.36 -21.73
C GLY A 318 -37.12 -11.19 -22.98
N GLU A 319 -36.53 -10.61 -24.03
CA GLU A 319 -36.03 -11.30 -25.22
C GLU A 319 -34.74 -12.11 -24.91
N TYR A 320 -33.95 -11.64 -23.94
CA TYR A 320 -32.74 -12.31 -23.46
C TYR A 320 -32.77 -12.52 -21.94
N GLY A 321 -31.92 -13.40 -21.42
CA GLY A 321 -31.75 -13.61 -19.99
C GLY A 321 -31.02 -12.43 -19.35
N GLY A 322 -31.75 -11.46 -18.78
CA GLY A 322 -31.13 -10.34 -18.05
C GLY A 322 -30.39 -10.81 -16.80
N GLY A 323 -29.16 -10.31 -16.58
CA GLY A 323 -28.28 -10.89 -15.57
C GLY A 323 -27.05 -10.04 -15.20
N SER A 324 -26.20 -10.66 -14.38
CA SER A 324 -24.92 -10.11 -13.96
C SER A 324 -23.94 -11.21 -13.59
N ALA A 325 -22.67 -11.06 -13.94
CA ALA A 325 -21.60 -12.03 -13.66
C ALA A 325 -20.37 -11.33 -13.08
N ASN A 326 -19.63 -12.03 -12.21
CA ASN A 326 -18.30 -11.60 -11.80
C ASN A 326 -17.30 -12.01 -12.90
N VAL A 327 -16.49 -11.06 -13.35
CA VAL A 327 -15.38 -11.28 -14.29
C VAL A 327 -14.10 -10.72 -13.68
N GLY A 328 -12.97 -11.21 -14.16
CA GLY A 328 -11.66 -10.86 -13.63
C GLY A 328 -11.20 -11.77 -12.50
N ALA A 329 -11.71 -11.58 -11.28
CA ALA A 329 -11.22 -12.28 -10.09
C ALA A 329 -11.36 -13.82 -10.14
N GLU A 330 -12.41 -14.32 -10.78
CA GLU A 330 -12.68 -15.76 -10.96
C GLU A 330 -12.29 -16.28 -12.37
N GLY A 331 -11.82 -15.39 -13.24
CA GLY A 331 -11.51 -15.64 -14.65
C GLY A 331 -12.12 -14.58 -15.59
N SER A 332 -11.73 -14.58 -16.86
CA SER A 332 -12.23 -13.65 -17.89
C SER A 332 -13.58 -14.07 -18.52
N GLN A 333 -14.09 -15.26 -18.17
CA GLN A 333 -15.25 -15.86 -18.83
C GLN A 333 -16.54 -15.13 -18.50
N LEU A 334 -17.26 -14.72 -19.54
CA LEU A 334 -18.58 -14.10 -19.47
C LEU A 334 -19.58 -14.96 -20.26
N PRO A 335 -20.44 -15.75 -19.58
CA PRO A 335 -21.59 -16.37 -20.22
C PRO A 335 -22.62 -15.28 -20.58
N LEU A 336 -23.05 -15.25 -21.83
CA LEU A 336 -24.10 -14.36 -22.32
C LEU A 336 -25.42 -15.15 -22.28
N GLU A 337 -26.05 -15.16 -21.11
CA GLU A 337 -27.21 -16.01 -20.81
C GLU A 337 -28.45 -15.69 -21.69
N GLY A 338 -28.97 -16.73 -22.35
CA GLY A 338 -30.29 -16.65 -22.99
C GLY A 338 -31.46 -16.89 -22.04
N SER A 339 -32.63 -17.18 -22.60
CA SER A 339 -33.92 -17.24 -21.88
C SER A 339 -34.23 -18.62 -21.25
N VAL A 340 -33.55 -19.70 -21.67
CA VAL A 340 -33.86 -21.09 -21.27
C VAL A 340 -32.64 -21.82 -20.72
N ASP A 341 -32.80 -22.54 -19.60
CA ASP A 341 -31.74 -23.34 -18.96
C ASP A 341 -31.41 -24.64 -19.73
N ASP A 342 -30.14 -24.93 -19.97
CA ASP A 342 -29.65 -26.23 -20.46
C ASP A 342 -28.72 -26.87 -19.41
N PHE A 343 -29.03 -28.12 -19.02
CA PHE A 343 -28.31 -28.89 -18.00
C PHE A 343 -27.05 -29.62 -18.52
N ASP A 344 -26.98 -29.91 -19.82
CA ASP A 344 -25.80 -30.53 -20.46
C ASP A 344 -24.73 -29.46 -20.75
N LEU A 345 -25.13 -28.22 -21.06
CA LEU A 345 -24.26 -27.04 -21.20
C LEU A 345 -23.94 -26.34 -19.88
N ASN A 346 -24.74 -26.54 -18.82
CA ASN A 346 -24.64 -25.86 -17.52
C ASN A 346 -24.67 -24.32 -17.65
N THR A 347 -25.55 -23.80 -18.51
CA THR A 347 -25.78 -22.37 -18.74
C THR A 347 -27.15 -22.16 -19.40
N LYS A 348 -27.56 -20.90 -19.67
CA LYS A 348 -28.75 -20.61 -20.46
C LYS A 348 -28.41 -20.37 -21.93
N PHE A 349 -29.19 -20.95 -22.83
CA PHE A 349 -29.11 -20.73 -24.27
C PHE A 349 -30.20 -19.75 -24.75
N ILE A 350 -29.95 -19.12 -25.89
CA ILE A 350 -30.91 -18.30 -26.63
C ILE A 350 -31.65 -19.25 -27.60
N PRO A 351 -32.95 -19.52 -27.38
CA PRO A 351 -33.74 -20.42 -28.20
C PRO A 351 -33.78 -19.99 -29.66
N ILE A 352 -33.90 -20.96 -30.57
CA ILE A 352 -33.87 -20.73 -32.01
C ILE A 352 -35.07 -19.92 -32.50
N GLU A 353 -36.20 -19.93 -31.78
CA GLU A 353 -37.36 -19.07 -32.04
C GLU A 353 -37.15 -17.58 -31.70
N ASP A 354 -36.14 -17.24 -30.89
CA ASP A 354 -35.79 -15.86 -30.54
C ASP A 354 -34.77 -15.24 -31.54
N TRP A 355 -34.35 -15.98 -32.59
CA TRP A 355 -33.41 -15.50 -33.61
C TRP A 355 -34.13 -14.78 -34.76
N SER A 356 -33.51 -13.77 -35.35
CA SER A 356 -34.08 -13.04 -36.51
C SER A 356 -34.03 -13.84 -37.82
N ILE A 357 -33.09 -14.78 -37.91
CA ILE A 357 -32.92 -15.78 -38.97
C ILE A 357 -32.25 -17.01 -38.36
N SER A 358 -32.72 -18.19 -38.75
CA SER A 358 -32.34 -19.49 -38.19
C SER A 358 -32.21 -20.58 -39.26
N ASP A 359 -31.87 -20.19 -40.49
CA ASP A 359 -31.69 -21.10 -41.63
C ASP A 359 -30.35 -21.86 -41.54
N TYR A 360 -30.24 -23.01 -42.22
CA TYR A 360 -28.95 -23.72 -42.35
C TYR A 360 -27.96 -22.93 -43.21
N GLY A 361 -26.69 -22.95 -42.81
CA GLY A 361 -25.60 -22.16 -43.39
C GLY A 361 -24.59 -21.75 -42.32
N CYS A 362 -23.74 -20.78 -42.64
CA CYS A 362 -22.63 -20.40 -41.77
C CYS A 362 -22.92 -19.15 -40.93
N TYR A 363 -22.55 -19.22 -39.65
CA TYR A 363 -22.77 -18.21 -38.63
C TYR A 363 -21.42 -17.72 -38.05
N GLU A 364 -21.17 -16.42 -38.08
CA GLU A 364 -20.07 -15.76 -37.38
C GLU A 364 -20.56 -15.21 -36.03
N PHE A 365 -19.95 -15.63 -34.92
CA PHE A 365 -20.18 -15.03 -33.61
C PHE A 365 -19.07 -14.01 -33.29
N GLN A 366 -19.43 -12.73 -33.40
CA GLN A 366 -18.55 -11.59 -33.19
C GLN A 366 -18.75 -10.97 -31.80
N VAL A 367 -17.64 -10.69 -31.11
CA VAL A 367 -17.60 -9.97 -29.83
C VAL A 367 -16.67 -8.77 -29.99
N SER A 368 -17.11 -7.60 -29.51
CA SER A 368 -16.39 -6.33 -29.59
C SER A 368 -16.32 -5.69 -28.21
N VAL A 369 -15.11 -5.47 -27.69
CA VAL A 369 -14.87 -4.83 -26.39
C VAL A 369 -14.22 -3.47 -26.57
N THR A 370 -14.72 -2.46 -25.88
CA THR A 370 -14.17 -1.09 -25.89
C THR A 370 -13.94 -0.57 -24.47
N GLN A 371 -12.88 0.22 -24.29
CA GLN A 371 -12.55 0.90 -23.04
C GLN A 371 -12.41 2.41 -23.24
N ALA A 372 -12.75 3.16 -22.19
CA ALA A 372 -12.52 4.60 -22.14
C ALA A 372 -11.13 4.94 -21.57
N PRO A 373 -10.56 6.12 -21.89
CA PRO A 373 -9.32 6.57 -21.26
C PRO A 373 -9.50 6.77 -19.75
N PRO A 374 -8.49 6.42 -18.92
CA PRO A 374 -7.13 6.00 -19.30
C PRO A 374 -6.99 4.49 -19.57
N TRP A 375 -8.02 3.67 -19.33
CA TRP A 375 -7.93 2.21 -19.47
C TRP A 375 -7.69 1.75 -20.92
N GLY A 376 -8.22 2.48 -21.91
CA GLY A 376 -7.94 2.29 -23.33
C GLY A 376 -8.23 3.55 -24.17
N ASP A 377 -7.92 3.51 -25.47
CA ASP A 377 -8.03 4.67 -26.39
C ASP A 377 -9.41 4.79 -27.08
N ARG A 378 -10.35 3.89 -26.76
CA ARG A 378 -11.65 3.63 -27.44
C ARG A 378 -11.58 2.88 -28.76
N THR A 379 -10.43 2.29 -29.11
CA THR A 379 -10.38 1.23 -30.12
C THR A 379 -11.14 0.00 -29.62
N ALA A 380 -11.73 -0.77 -30.55
CA ALA A 380 -12.42 -2.01 -30.25
C ALA A 380 -11.47 -3.21 -30.41
N HIS A 381 -11.40 -4.06 -29.39
CA HIS A 381 -10.79 -5.38 -29.45
C HIS A 381 -11.88 -6.34 -29.92
N VAL A 382 -11.71 -6.94 -31.10
CA VAL A 382 -12.77 -7.70 -31.79
C VAL A 382 -12.33 -9.14 -32.04
N ALA A 383 -13.19 -10.08 -31.70
CA ALA A 383 -12.98 -11.51 -31.90
C ALA A 383 -14.17 -12.14 -32.63
N SER A 384 -13.88 -13.05 -33.57
CA SER A 384 -14.89 -13.78 -34.34
C SER A 384 -14.61 -15.28 -34.31
N SER A 385 -15.66 -16.08 -34.13
CA SER A 385 -15.66 -17.55 -34.25
C SER A 385 -16.75 -17.99 -35.23
N TYR A 386 -16.51 -19.03 -36.01
CA TYR A 386 -17.36 -19.40 -37.15
C TYR A 386 -17.96 -20.80 -36.97
N TYR A 387 -19.23 -20.97 -37.30
CA TYR A 387 -19.99 -22.19 -37.06
C TYR A 387 -20.88 -22.54 -38.25
N GLU A 388 -20.79 -23.76 -38.74
CA GLU A 388 -21.71 -24.32 -39.74
C GLU A 388 -22.91 -24.96 -39.03
N PHE A 389 -24.12 -24.52 -39.36
CA PHE A 389 -25.37 -25.13 -38.93
C PHE A 389 -25.96 -25.94 -40.09
N ALA A 390 -25.96 -27.27 -39.98
CA ALA A 390 -26.36 -28.15 -41.08
C ALA A 390 -27.05 -29.43 -40.62
N GLU A 391 -27.93 -29.96 -41.46
CA GLU A 391 -28.54 -31.28 -41.30
C GLU A 391 -27.53 -32.41 -41.58
N GLN A 392 -27.56 -33.48 -40.78
CA GLN A 392 -26.67 -34.64 -40.88
C GLN A 392 -27.41 -35.97 -40.64
N GLY A 393 -26.69 -37.09 -40.75
CA GLY A 393 -27.27 -38.44 -40.57
C GLY A 393 -28.07 -38.96 -41.78
N ASP A 394 -28.75 -40.09 -41.57
CA ASP A 394 -29.67 -40.74 -42.52
C ASP A 394 -30.71 -41.53 -41.70
N ASP A 395 -32.00 -41.21 -41.85
CA ASP A 395 -33.13 -41.87 -41.17
C ASP A 395 -33.38 -43.32 -41.66
N GLY A 396 -32.58 -43.79 -42.62
CA GLY A 396 -32.73 -45.08 -43.30
C GLY A 396 -33.65 -45.01 -44.52
N ASN A 397 -34.26 -43.86 -44.79
CA ASN A 397 -35.03 -43.55 -45.99
C ASN A 397 -34.31 -42.53 -46.90
N GLY A 398 -33.16 -42.00 -46.49
CA GLY A 398 -32.40 -40.96 -47.19
C GLY A 398 -32.77 -39.53 -46.82
N ASN A 399 -33.47 -39.31 -45.70
CA ASN A 399 -33.65 -37.99 -45.10
C ASN A 399 -32.59 -37.78 -44.01
N PRO A 400 -32.13 -36.54 -43.74
CA PRO A 400 -31.29 -36.27 -42.57
C PRO A 400 -32.01 -36.63 -41.27
N ALA A 401 -31.27 -37.21 -40.32
CA ALA A 401 -31.79 -37.65 -39.02
C ALA A 401 -31.44 -36.70 -37.87
N ASP A 402 -30.40 -35.89 -38.04
CA ASP A 402 -29.80 -35.05 -37.00
C ASP A 402 -29.54 -33.64 -37.51
N GLU A 403 -29.27 -32.72 -36.60
CA GLU A 403 -28.68 -31.41 -36.92
C GLU A 403 -27.39 -31.21 -36.13
N ALA A 404 -26.44 -30.49 -36.72
CA ALA A 404 -25.14 -30.24 -36.12
C ALA A 404 -24.77 -28.76 -36.20
N TRP A 405 -24.18 -28.28 -35.11
CA TRP A 405 -23.56 -26.96 -34.98
C TRP A 405 -22.06 -27.16 -34.85
N THR A 406 -21.31 -26.89 -35.92
CA THR A 406 -19.91 -27.33 -36.06
C THR A 406 -18.96 -26.15 -36.18
N LEU A 407 -17.97 -26.05 -35.28
CA LEU A 407 -16.91 -25.03 -35.38
C LEU A 407 -16.13 -25.21 -36.69
N VAL A 408 -16.05 -24.14 -37.48
CA VAL A 408 -15.29 -24.06 -38.75
C VAL A 408 -14.28 -22.91 -38.69
N SER A 409 -13.40 -22.82 -39.70
CA SER A 409 -12.35 -21.80 -39.74
C SER A 409 -12.82 -20.43 -40.24
N ASN A 410 -13.91 -20.39 -41.01
CA ASN A 410 -14.40 -19.27 -41.81
C ASN A 410 -15.70 -19.68 -42.52
N CYS A 411 -16.40 -18.72 -43.13
CA CYS A 411 -17.60 -18.92 -43.96
C CYS A 411 -17.33 -18.67 -45.47
N ASP A 412 -16.25 -19.25 -46.04
CA ASP A 412 -15.86 -19.12 -47.47
C ASP A 412 -15.97 -20.44 -48.27
#